data_AF-X1L486-F1
#
_entry.id   AF-X1L486-F1
#
_cell.length_a   1.000
_cell.length_b   1.000
_cell.length_c   1.000
_cell.angle_alpha   90.00
_cell.angle_beta   90.00
_cell.angle_gamma   90.00
#
_symmetry.space_group_name_H-M   'P 1'
#
loop_
_entity.id
_entity.type
_entity.pdbx_description
1 polymer ?
#
loop_
_entity_poly.entity_id
_entity_poly.type
_entity_poly.pdbx_seq_one_letter_code
_entity_poly.pdbx_strand_id
1 'polypeptide(L)'
;EVDPLRALEAKLDGFDVMSSRKAAKVGDIFLSVTGNKNVIGETILTSCRDNVILANSGHFDAEIDLNYLKKNSKSKRKVRPFVEEYLMKDGRKIYVLAEGRLVNLSAAEGHPASVMDMSFANQALSVKYIFENSSSLLKKVYSVPEEIDRKIARLKLKSMGVKIDKLTHEQEEYLSSWEMGT
;
A
#
# COMPACT_ATOMS: atom_id res chain seq x y z
N GLU A 1 10.47 2.78 8.79
CA GLU A 1 9.50 1.88 9.40
C GLU A 1 9.50 2.05 10.91
N VAL A 2 8.33 1.94 11.55
CA VAL A 2 8.17 2.05 13.01
C VAL A 2 7.88 0.69 13.65
N ASP A 3 7.30 -0.25 12.89
CA ASP A 3 7.10 -1.62 13.34
C ASP A 3 8.41 -2.43 13.20
N PRO A 4 8.97 -2.98 14.29
CA PRO A 4 10.22 -3.73 14.24
C PRO A 4 10.13 -5.02 13.40
N LEU A 5 8.96 -5.68 13.33
CA LEU A 5 8.79 -6.88 12.52
C LEU A 5 8.84 -6.53 11.03
N ARG A 6 8.10 -5.51 10.61
CA ARG A 6 8.10 -5.03 9.22
C ARG A 6 9.47 -4.47 8.81
N ALA A 7 10.16 -3.81 9.74
CA ALA A 7 11.53 -3.37 9.54
C ALA A 7 12.50 -4.55 9.34
N LEU A 8 12.37 -5.61 10.14
CA LEU A 8 13.20 -6.80 10.01
C LEU A 8 12.94 -7.53 8.68
N GLU A 9 11.68 -7.74 8.30
CA GLU A 9 11.29 -8.32 7.00
C GLU A 9 11.93 -7.56 5.85
N ALA A 10 11.78 -6.22 5.81
CA ALA A 10 12.39 -5.41 4.76
C ALA A 10 13.93 -5.53 4.73
N LYS A 11 14.58 -5.65 5.89
CA LYS A 11 16.03 -5.84 5.93
C LYS A 11 16.45 -7.22 5.41
N LEU A 12 15.68 -8.26 5.70
CA LEU A 12 15.91 -9.62 5.22
C LEU A 12 15.63 -9.76 3.72
N ASP A 13 14.69 -8.99 3.18
CA ASP A 13 14.46 -8.86 1.73
C ASP A 13 15.56 -8.08 0.99
N GLY A 14 16.58 -7.58 1.72
CA GLY A 14 17.75 -6.92 1.17
C GLY A 14 17.66 -5.40 1.08
N PHE A 15 16.62 -4.77 1.63
CA PHE A 15 16.48 -3.32 1.63
C PHE A 15 17.26 -2.65 2.77
N ASP A 16 17.70 -1.42 2.55
CA ASP A 16 18.24 -0.58 3.62
C ASP A 16 17.11 0.09 4.42
N VAL A 17 17.02 -0.27 5.69
CA VAL A 17 16.07 0.35 6.61
C VAL A 17 16.72 1.57 7.26
N MET A 18 16.22 2.75 6.91
CA MET A 18 16.73 4.02 7.40
C MET A 18 15.66 4.84 8.12
N SER A 19 16.10 5.70 9.03
CA SER A 19 15.23 6.76 9.55
C SER A 19 15.02 7.84 8.48
N SER A 20 13.89 8.54 8.53
CA SER A 20 13.55 9.62 7.61
C SER A 20 14.65 10.70 7.53
N ARG A 21 15.29 11.02 8.65
CA ARG A 21 16.41 11.97 8.72
C ARG A 21 17.64 11.52 7.92
N LYS A 22 17.94 10.22 7.90
CA LYS A 22 19.06 9.67 7.10
C LYS A 22 18.66 9.61 5.62
N ALA A 23 17.48 9.06 5.33
CA ALA A 23 16.95 8.94 3.98
C ALA A 23 16.83 10.31 3.27
N ALA A 24 16.41 11.36 3.98
CA ALA A 24 16.31 12.72 3.44
C ALA A 24 17.61 13.20 2.78
N LYS A 25 18.77 12.82 3.31
CA LYS A 25 20.07 13.30 2.81
C LYS A 25 20.52 12.64 1.51
N VAL A 26 19.93 11.51 1.15
CA VAL A 26 20.40 10.65 0.04
C VAL A 26 19.30 10.34 -0.98
N GLY A 27 18.04 10.45 -0.61
CA GLY A 27 16.92 10.10 -1.47
C GLY A 27 16.64 11.15 -2.55
N ASP A 28 16.38 10.65 -3.76
CA ASP A 28 15.92 11.45 -4.90
C ASP A 28 14.39 11.36 -5.09
N ILE A 29 13.80 10.24 -4.64
CA ILE A 29 12.36 9.98 -4.69
C ILE A 29 11.88 9.56 -3.30
N PHE A 30 10.81 10.19 -2.82
CA PHE A 30 10.15 9.86 -1.58
C PHE A 30 8.71 9.43 -1.87
N LEU A 31 8.39 8.18 -1.55
CA LEU A 31 7.06 7.60 -1.70
C LEU A 31 6.52 7.20 -0.34
N SER A 32 5.34 7.73 0.02
CA SER A 32 4.62 7.30 1.22
C SER A 32 3.58 6.23 0.91
N VAL A 33 3.50 5.21 1.77
CA VAL A 33 2.57 4.07 1.71
C VAL A 33 2.07 3.67 3.10
N THR A 34 1.97 4.62 4.03
CA THR A 34 1.81 4.30 5.46
C THR A 34 0.38 4.43 5.98
N GLY A 35 -0.51 5.11 5.24
CA GLY A 35 -1.85 5.46 5.73
C GLY A 35 -1.84 6.49 6.87
N ASN A 36 -0.75 7.24 7.05
CA ASN A 36 -0.53 8.10 8.21
C ASN A 36 -0.23 9.55 7.78
N LYS A 37 -0.24 10.50 8.72
CA LYS A 37 -0.16 11.92 8.43
C LYS A 37 1.27 12.45 8.52
N ASN A 38 1.65 13.33 7.59
CA ASN A 38 2.92 14.06 7.57
C ASN A 38 4.16 13.15 7.65
N VAL A 39 4.09 11.97 7.04
CA VAL A 39 5.22 11.02 6.96
C VAL A 39 6.35 11.63 6.15
N ILE A 40 6.01 12.21 4.98
CA ILE A 40 6.89 13.12 4.24
C ILE A 40 6.63 14.54 4.78
N GLY A 41 7.09 14.76 6.01
CA GLY A 41 6.94 16.02 6.74
C GLY A 41 8.22 16.83 6.81
N GLU A 42 8.22 17.82 7.71
CA GLU A 42 9.30 18.79 7.92
C GLU A 42 10.70 18.17 7.99
N THR A 43 10.86 17.01 8.64
CA THR A 43 12.16 16.33 8.74
C THR A 43 12.77 16.04 7.36
N ILE A 44 11.97 15.52 6.43
CA ILE A 44 12.41 15.22 5.07
C ILE A 44 12.51 16.52 4.27
N LEU A 45 11.45 17.35 4.30
CA LEU A 45 11.35 18.55 3.46
C LEU A 45 12.44 19.60 3.77
N THR A 46 12.92 19.66 5.01
CA THR A 46 14.01 20.57 5.39
C THR A 46 15.38 20.07 4.91
N SER A 47 15.59 18.76 4.87
CA SER A 47 16.92 18.16 4.65
C SER A 47 17.12 17.53 3.28
N CYS A 48 16.05 17.42 2.47
CA CYS A 48 16.11 16.82 1.16
C CYS A 48 16.93 17.64 0.17
N ARG A 49 17.48 16.97 -0.83
CA ARG A 49 18.24 17.62 -1.91
C ARG A 49 17.33 18.45 -2.81
N ASP A 50 17.95 19.21 -3.70
CA ASP A 50 17.26 19.87 -4.80
C ASP A 50 16.71 18.83 -5.80
N ASN A 51 15.61 19.16 -6.49
CA ASN A 51 14.95 18.36 -7.52
C ASN A 51 14.38 17.00 -7.08
N VAL A 52 14.06 16.83 -5.79
CA VAL A 52 13.45 15.59 -5.30
C VAL A 52 11.99 15.44 -5.76
N ILE A 53 11.55 14.20 -5.91
CA ILE A 53 10.18 13.85 -6.28
C ILE A 53 9.45 13.28 -5.06
N LEU A 54 8.29 13.82 -4.76
CA LEU A 54 7.41 13.37 -3.68
C LEU A 54 6.16 12.75 -4.27
N ALA A 55 5.82 11.56 -3.79
CA ALA A 55 4.65 10.82 -4.20
C ALA A 55 4.00 10.13 -3.00
N ASN A 56 2.73 9.81 -3.15
CA ASN A 56 1.95 9.10 -2.15
C ASN A 56 1.14 8.01 -2.85
N SER A 57 1.14 6.81 -2.27
CA SER A 57 0.29 5.70 -2.69
C SER A 57 -0.42 5.06 -1.48
N GLY A 58 -0.46 5.76 -0.35
CA GLY A 58 -1.26 5.36 0.82
C GLY A 58 -2.70 5.87 0.73
N HIS A 59 -3.31 6.28 1.84
CA HIS A 59 -4.77 6.40 1.91
C HIS A 59 -5.34 7.75 1.42
N PHE A 60 -4.72 8.86 1.84
CA PHE A 60 -5.15 10.23 1.50
C PHE A 60 -3.94 11.12 1.21
N ASP A 61 -4.18 12.36 0.78
CA ASP A 61 -3.16 13.38 0.55
C ASP A 61 -2.40 13.84 1.81
N ALA A 62 -2.86 13.43 2.99
CA ALA A 62 -2.31 13.82 4.28
C ALA A 62 -0.91 13.26 4.59
N GLU A 63 -0.40 12.29 3.82
CA GLU A 63 0.92 11.70 4.11
C GLU A 63 2.09 12.63 3.76
N ILE A 64 1.86 13.59 2.86
CA ILE A 64 2.82 14.65 2.51
C ILE A 64 2.36 15.94 3.17
N ASP A 65 3.25 16.64 3.86
CA ASP A 65 2.93 17.93 4.46
C ASP A 65 2.88 19.06 3.41
N LEU A 66 1.79 19.11 2.65
CA LEU A 66 1.55 20.12 1.62
C LEU A 66 1.42 21.53 2.21
N ASN A 67 1.03 21.65 3.48
CA ASN A 67 0.93 22.94 4.16
C ASN A 67 2.32 23.50 4.45
N TYR A 68 3.25 22.65 4.90
CA TYR A 68 4.66 23.02 5.02
C TYR A 68 5.22 23.50 3.68
N LEU A 69 4.98 22.77 2.59
CA LEU A 69 5.43 23.16 1.25
C LEU A 69 4.86 24.53 0.86
N LYS A 70 3.54 24.75 1.00
CA LYS A 70 2.90 26.04 0.68
C LYS A 70 3.53 27.18 1.49
N LYS A 71 3.73 27.00 2.80
CA LYS A 71 4.30 28.02 3.70
C LYS A 71 5.77 28.34 3.41
N ASN A 72 6.54 27.36 2.94
CA ASN A 72 7.99 27.47 2.75
C ASN A 72 8.43 27.60 1.28
N SER A 73 7.48 27.56 0.34
CA SER A 73 7.70 27.87 -1.07
C SER A 73 7.58 29.37 -1.35
N LYS A 74 8.36 29.85 -2.32
CA LYS A 74 8.23 31.15 -2.99
C LYS A 74 7.12 31.13 -4.03
N SER A 75 7.02 30.02 -4.77
CA SER A 75 6.02 29.85 -5.80
C SER A 75 5.70 28.37 -6.01
N LYS A 76 4.52 28.14 -6.60
CA LYS A 76 4.03 26.84 -7.02
C LYS A 76 3.63 26.95 -8.49
N ARG A 77 4.06 26.02 -9.33
CA ARG A 77 3.60 25.94 -10.73
C ARG A 77 3.37 24.51 -11.18
N LYS A 78 2.41 24.32 -12.07
CA LYS A 78 2.20 23.05 -12.76
C LYS A 78 3.19 22.94 -13.90
N VAL A 79 4.08 21.95 -13.88
CA VAL A 79 5.09 21.77 -14.93
C VAL A 79 4.61 20.82 -16.03
N ARG A 80 3.77 19.85 -15.68
CA ARG A 80 3.05 18.97 -16.61
C ARG A 80 1.80 18.39 -15.92
N PRO A 81 0.92 17.65 -16.61
CA PRO A 81 -0.18 16.95 -15.96
C PRO A 81 0.30 16.13 -14.76
N PHE A 82 -0.37 16.30 -13.62
CA PHE A 82 -0.08 15.62 -12.34
C PHE A 82 1.29 15.90 -11.72
N VAL A 83 2.02 16.94 -12.16
CA VAL A 83 3.31 17.31 -11.55
C VAL A 83 3.34 18.79 -11.24
N GLU A 84 3.55 19.10 -9.97
CA GLU A 84 3.65 20.46 -9.45
C GLU A 84 5.06 20.69 -8.89
N GLU A 85 5.69 21.78 -9.34
CA GLU A 85 6.97 22.24 -8.80
C GLU A 85 6.71 23.27 -7.72
N TYR A 86 7.27 23.03 -6.54
CA TYR A 86 7.38 23.97 -5.44
C TYR A 86 8.80 24.53 -5.42
N LEU A 87 8.94 25.82 -5.75
CA LEU A 87 10.21 26.53 -5.60
C LEU A 87 10.32 26.99 -4.16
N MET A 88 11.22 26.39 -3.38
CA MET A 88 11.45 26.66 -1.97
C MET A 88 12.16 28.01 -1.75
N LYS A 89 12.00 28.58 -0.56
CA LYS A 89 12.64 29.86 -0.20
C LYS A 89 14.16 29.84 -0.29
N ASP A 90 14.77 28.70 -0.02
CA ASP A 90 16.22 28.46 -0.14
C ASP A 90 16.69 28.18 -1.59
N GLY A 91 15.78 28.17 -2.57
CA GLY A 91 16.10 27.96 -3.98
C GLY A 91 15.96 26.52 -4.47
N ARG A 92 15.75 25.54 -3.57
CA ARG A 92 15.47 24.16 -3.97
C ARG A 92 14.12 24.05 -4.70
N LYS A 93 14.00 23.11 -5.61
CA LYS A 93 12.79 22.71 -6.31
C LYS A 93 12.37 21.35 -5.79
N ILE A 94 11.10 21.24 -5.43
CA ILE A 94 10.50 19.99 -4.97
C ILE A 94 9.33 19.68 -5.89
N TYR A 95 9.29 18.47 -6.44
CA TYR A 95 8.24 18.03 -7.34
C TYR A 95 7.23 17.18 -6.59
N VAL A 96 5.97 17.57 -6.59
CA VAL A 96 4.88 16.80 -5.98
C VAL A 96 4.05 16.17 -7.10
N LEU A 97 3.91 14.84 -7.06
CA LEU A 97 3.05 14.11 -7.97
C LEU A 97 1.61 14.08 -7.48
N ALA A 98 0.66 14.20 -8.40
CA ALA A 98 -0.78 14.06 -8.17
C ALA A 98 -1.33 14.91 -7.01
N GLU A 99 -0.76 16.10 -6.76
CA GLU A 99 -1.13 16.96 -5.63
C GLU A 99 -1.02 16.25 -4.26
N GLY A 100 -0.19 15.21 -4.17
CA GLY A 100 -0.02 14.36 -2.99
C GLY A 100 -1.08 13.28 -2.81
N ARG A 101 -2.05 13.14 -3.73
CA ARG A 101 -3.03 12.05 -3.73
C ARG A 101 -2.41 10.74 -4.22
N LEU A 102 -3.22 9.66 -4.25
CA LEU A 102 -2.82 8.35 -4.73
C LEU A 102 -2.27 8.44 -6.16
N VAL A 103 -0.95 8.33 -6.28
CA VAL A 103 -0.21 8.56 -7.52
C VAL A 103 -0.57 7.54 -8.58
N ASN A 104 -0.77 6.27 -8.20
CA ASN A 104 -1.12 5.19 -9.11
C ASN A 104 -2.51 5.37 -9.74
N LEU A 105 -3.47 5.95 -9.01
CA LEU A 105 -4.82 6.20 -9.52
C LEU A 105 -4.94 7.56 -10.21
N SER A 106 -4.23 8.57 -9.71
CA SER A 106 -4.39 9.95 -10.18
C SER A 106 -3.51 10.26 -11.38
N ALA A 107 -2.31 9.66 -11.44
CA ALA A 107 -1.32 9.90 -12.48
C ALA A 107 -1.09 8.67 -13.39
N ALA A 108 -1.84 7.58 -13.17
CA ALA A 108 -1.83 6.36 -13.97
C ALA A 108 -3.22 5.68 -13.92
N GLU A 109 -3.30 4.38 -14.21
CA GLU A 109 -4.56 3.63 -14.36
C GLU A 109 -4.90 2.74 -13.16
N GLY A 110 -4.18 2.88 -12.05
CA GLY A 110 -4.36 2.06 -10.86
C GLY A 110 -3.84 0.64 -11.03
N HIS A 111 -4.47 -0.31 -10.32
CA HIS A 111 -4.15 -1.72 -10.44
C HIS A 111 -4.78 -2.32 -11.69
N PRO A 112 -4.09 -3.22 -12.40
CA PRO A 112 -4.66 -3.89 -13.57
C PRO A 112 -5.86 -4.75 -13.19
N ALA A 113 -6.75 -4.98 -14.16
CA ALA A 113 -7.96 -5.80 -13.97
C ALA A 113 -7.64 -7.21 -13.42
N SER A 114 -6.49 -7.78 -13.80
CA SER A 114 -6.01 -9.08 -13.32
C SER A 114 -5.61 -9.11 -11.84
N VAL A 115 -5.48 -7.97 -11.17
CA VAL A 115 -5.28 -7.90 -9.71
C VAL A 115 -6.60 -7.51 -9.04
N MET A 116 -7.35 -6.59 -9.66
CA MET A 116 -8.63 -6.10 -9.13
C MET A 116 -9.75 -7.15 -9.14
N ASP A 117 -9.68 -8.17 -10.00
CA ASP A 117 -10.68 -9.24 -10.08
C ASP A 117 -10.86 -9.98 -8.74
N MET A 118 -9.77 -10.23 -8.02
CA MET A 118 -9.81 -10.86 -6.69
C MET A 118 -10.46 -9.94 -5.65
N SER A 119 -10.13 -8.64 -5.66
CA SER A 119 -10.72 -7.66 -4.75
C SER A 119 -12.23 -7.51 -4.98
N PHE A 120 -12.67 -7.42 -6.24
CA PHE A 120 -14.09 -7.34 -6.57
C PHE A 120 -14.84 -8.65 -6.30
N ALA A 121 -14.20 -9.81 -6.51
CA ALA A 121 -14.76 -11.09 -6.10
C ALA A 121 -14.97 -11.18 -4.58
N ASN A 122 -14.01 -10.65 -3.80
CA ASN A 122 -14.15 -10.54 -2.35
C ASN A 122 -15.35 -9.67 -1.99
N GLN A 123 -15.44 -8.44 -2.51
CA GLN A 123 -16.58 -7.56 -2.26
C GLN A 123 -17.93 -8.20 -2.64
N ALA A 124 -18.03 -8.82 -3.82
CA ALA A 124 -19.27 -9.45 -4.28
C ALA A 124 -19.70 -10.62 -3.37
N LEU A 125 -18.75 -11.49 -2.98
CA LEU A 125 -19.04 -12.63 -2.12
C LEU A 125 -19.30 -12.22 -0.66
N SER A 126 -18.64 -11.18 -0.16
CA SER A 126 -18.92 -10.61 1.16
C SER A 126 -20.30 -9.97 1.21
N VAL A 127 -20.72 -9.23 0.19
CA VAL A 127 -22.08 -8.66 0.09
C VAL A 127 -23.12 -9.78 0.08
N LYS A 128 -22.88 -10.84 -0.71
CA LYS A 128 -23.73 -12.03 -0.70
C LYS A 128 -23.81 -12.67 0.68
N TYR A 129 -22.67 -12.86 1.36
CA TYR A 129 -22.62 -13.43 2.70
C TYR A 129 -23.40 -12.59 3.71
N ILE A 130 -23.26 -11.26 3.68
CA ILE A 130 -24.01 -10.35 4.55
C ILE A 130 -25.51 -10.50 4.29
N PHE A 131 -25.92 -10.53 3.02
CA PHE A 131 -27.33 -10.69 2.65
C PHE A 131 -27.91 -12.00 3.19
N GLU A 132 -27.22 -13.13 2.97
CA GLU A 132 -27.67 -14.47 3.37
C GLU A 132 -27.66 -14.68 4.90
N ASN A 133 -26.78 -13.99 5.62
CA ASN A 133 -26.59 -14.17 7.08
C ASN A 133 -27.05 -12.97 7.91
N SER A 134 -27.76 -12.02 7.30
CA SER A 134 -28.11 -10.73 7.90
C SER A 134 -28.78 -10.81 9.27
N SER A 135 -29.60 -11.83 9.52
CA SER A 135 -30.28 -12.06 10.81
C SER A 135 -29.33 -12.49 11.94
N SER A 136 -28.20 -13.10 11.61
CA SER A 136 -27.20 -13.61 12.56
C SER A 136 -26.08 -12.60 12.85
N LEU A 137 -25.94 -11.58 11.99
CA LEU A 137 -24.85 -10.62 12.06
C LEU A 137 -25.18 -9.47 13.02
N LEU A 138 -24.32 -9.30 14.03
CA LEU A 138 -24.30 -8.13 14.91
C LEU A 138 -23.66 -6.91 14.22
N LYS A 139 -23.93 -5.70 14.75
CA LYS A 139 -23.32 -4.44 14.29
C LYS A 139 -21.85 -4.32 14.74
N LYS A 140 -20.98 -5.10 14.11
CA LYS A 140 -19.52 -5.06 14.31
C LYS A 140 -18.79 -5.27 12.98
N VAL A 141 -17.49 -5.01 12.97
CA VAL A 141 -16.62 -5.32 11.83
C VAL A 141 -16.30 -6.82 11.87
N TYR A 142 -16.49 -7.49 10.73
CA TYR A 142 -16.10 -8.89 10.54
C TYR A 142 -14.98 -8.96 9.52
N SER A 143 -14.04 -9.88 9.77
CA SER A 143 -13.17 -10.37 8.70
C SER A 143 -13.98 -11.16 7.68
N VAL A 144 -13.48 -11.23 6.46
CA VAL A 144 -14.04 -12.09 5.42
C VAL A 144 -13.93 -13.55 5.87
N PRO A 145 -15.01 -14.36 5.81
CA PRO A 145 -14.94 -15.79 6.09
C PRO A 145 -13.89 -16.51 5.24
N GLU A 146 -13.12 -17.39 5.87
CA GLU A 146 -12.00 -18.08 5.20
C GLU A 146 -12.46 -18.91 3.98
N GLU A 147 -13.68 -19.45 4.00
CA GLU A 147 -14.21 -20.21 2.85
C GLU A 147 -14.38 -19.33 1.61
N ILE A 148 -14.70 -18.05 1.80
CA ILE A 148 -14.80 -17.07 0.71
C ILE A 148 -13.42 -16.82 0.11
N ASP A 149 -12.40 -16.58 0.94
CA ASP A 149 -11.03 -16.38 0.47
C ASP A 149 -10.51 -17.61 -0.28
N ARG A 150 -10.71 -18.82 0.27
CA ARG A 150 -10.35 -20.08 -0.40
C ARG A 150 -11.09 -20.25 -1.72
N LYS A 151 -12.37 -19.85 -1.79
CA LYS A 151 -13.15 -19.91 -3.04
C LYS A 151 -12.60 -18.94 -4.10
N ILE A 152 -12.25 -17.71 -3.72
CA ILE A 152 -11.67 -16.71 -4.63
C ILE A 152 -10.34 -17.22 -5.17
N ALA A 153 -9.47 -17.75 -4.31
CA ALA A 153 -8.18 -18.33 -4.72
C ALA A 153 -8.36 -19.45 -5.76
N ARG A 154 -9.31 -20.38 -5.53
CA ARG A 154 -9.62 -21.45 -6.50
C ARG A 154 -10.13 -20.91 -7.83
N LEU A 155 -11.03 -19.91 -7.80
CA LEU A 155 -11.54 -19.28 -9.02
C LEU A 155 -10.43 -18.57 -9.81
N LYS A 156 -9.50 -17.92 -9.10
CA LYS A 156 -8.34 -17.25 -9.71
C LYS A 156 -7.38 -18.22 -10.37
N LEU A 157 -6.99 -19.30 -9.68
CA LEU A 157 -6.14 -20.34 -10.26
C LEU A 157 -6.78 -20.95 -11.51
N LYS A 158 -8.09 -21.22 -11.46
CA LYS A 158 -8.85 -21.72 -12.60
C LYS A 158 -8.84 -20.74 -13.77
N SER A 159 -9.04 -19.43 -13.54
CA SER A 159 -9.01 -18.44 -14.62
C SER A 159 -7.61 -18.27 -15.25
N MET A 160 -6.56 -18.54 -14.48
CA MET A 160 -5.17 -18.58 -14.94
C MET A 160 -4.78 -19.92 -15.60
N GLY A 161 -5.67 -20.91 -15.66
CA GLY A 161 -5.37 -22.24 -16.17
C GLY A 161 -4.41 -23.06 -15.29
N VAL A 162 -4.18 -22.64 -14.04
CA VAL A 162 -3.29 -23.30 -13.10
C VAL A 162 -4.04 -24.46 -12.41
N LYS A 163 -3.43 -25.63 -12.43
CA LYS A 163 -3.87 -26.79 -11.64
C LYS A 163 -2.97 -26.92 -10.41
N ILE A 164 -3.57 -27.32 -9.30
CA ILE A 164 -2.87 -27.60 -8.05
C ILE A 164 -3.20 -29.01 -7.59
N ASP A 165 -2.29 -29.58 -6.82
CA ASP A 165 -2.47 -30.90 -6.24
C ASP A 165 -3.55 -30.92 -5.17
N LYS A 166 -4.03 -32.13 -4.86
CA LYS A 166 -4.86 -32.39 -3.68
C LYS A 166 -4.07 -33.33 -2.78
N LEU A 167 -4.24 -33.14 -1.47
CA LEU A 167 -3.71 -34.09 -0.52
C LEU A 167 -4.32 -35.46 -0.79
N THR A 168 -3.48 -36.48 -0.67
CA THR A 168 -3.94 -37.87 -0.55
C THR A 168 -4.55 -38.08 0.82
N HIS A 169 -5.36 -39.13 0.97
CA HIS A 169 -5.96 -39.45 2.26
C HIS A 169 -4.92 -39.63 3.36
N GLU A 170 -3.80 -40.32 3.06
CA GLU A 170 -2.68 -40.51 3.98
C GLU A 170 -2.05 -39.17 4.42
N GLN A 171 -1.90 -38.20 3.50
CA GLN A 171 -1.39 -36.87 3.84
C GLN A 171 -2.38 -36.06 4.71
N GLU A 172 -3.69 -36.21 4.50
CA GLU A 172 -4.71 -35.58 5.34
C GLU A 172 -4.71 -36.17 6.75
N GLU A 173 -4.61 -37.50 6.88
CA GLU A 173 -4.49 -38.19 8.16
C GLU A 173 -3.21 -37.79 8.90
N TYR A 174 -2.08 -37.73 8.21
CA TYR A 174 -0.80 -37.29 8.78
C TYR A 174 -0.89 -35.85 9.34
N LEU A 175 -1.50 -34.92 8.60
CA LEU A 175 -1.63 -33.52 9.04
C LEU A 175 -2.64 -33.32 10.19
N SER A 176 -3.60 -34.23 10.36
CA SER A 176 -4.64 -34.15 11.41
C SER A 176 -4.32 -35.00 12.65
N SER A 177 -3.33 -35.90 12.56
CA SER A 177 -2.90 -36.77 13.64
C SER A 177 -1.80 -36.14 14.49
N TRP A 178 -1.95 -36.20 15.81
CA TRP A 178 -0.91 -35.87 16.79
C TRP A 178 0.02 -37.06 17.10
N GLU A 179 -0.26 -38.23 16.52
CA GLU A 179 0.48 -39.48 16.77
C GLU A 179 1.62 -39.69 15.77
N MET A 180 1.63 -38.94 14.67
CA MET A 180 2.59 -39.05 13.58
C MET A 180 3.27 -37.70 13.31
N GLY A 181 4.00 -37.17 14.30
CA GLY A 181 4.78 -35.94 14.16
C GLY A 181 5.04 -35.26 15.51
N THR A 182 6.18 -34.58 15.66
CA THR A 182 6.53 -33.80 16.87
C THR A 182 5.62 -32.60 17.09
#